data_AF-A0A1V5HMN5-F1
#
_entry.id   AF-A0A1V5HMN5-F1
#
_cell.length_a   1.000
_cell.length_b   1.000
_cell.length_c   1.000
_cell.angle_alpha   90.00
_cell.angle_beta   90.00
_cell.angle_gamma   90.00
#
_symmetry.space_group_name_H-M   'P 1'
#
loop_
_entity.id
_entity.type
_entity.pdbx_description
1 polymer ?
#
loop_
_entity_poly.entity_id
_entity_poly.type
_entity_poly.pdbx_seq_one_letter_code
_entity_poly.pdbx_strand_id
1 'polypeptide(L)'
;MNKEINPIQEAPKLPKLRRMEKKKLRVINRLIAGEINGPKAAKLLKVTTRQIRNLKRQVLNEGEQGVIHKNRYNKPINTYDEEIRSELAHIYRTEYRGTNFTEFARIMKNERGFNLSRSTIYNILRQKRIRSPQRKKVKRKKTQV
;
A
#
# COMPACT_ATOMS: atom_id res chain seq x y z
N MET A 1 -21.34 28.49 36.24
CA MET A 1 -22.07 28.07 35.03
C MET A 1 -21.05 27.54 34.04
N ASN A 2 -20.87 26.22 34.02
CA ASN A 2 -19.86 25.56 33.21
C ASN A 2 -20.33 25.57 31.75
N LYS A 3 -19.61 26.29 30.88
CA LYS A 3 -19.77 26.12 29.43
C LYS A 3 -19.13 24.78 29.08
N GLU A 4 -19.97 23.80 28.79
CA GLU A 4 -19.57 22.58 28.11
C GLU A 4 -18.96 22.96 26.76
N ILE A 5 -17.63 22.91 26.70
CA ILE A 5 -16.90 23.01 25.44
C ILE A 5 -17.07 21.64 24.78
N ASN A 6 -18.07 21.53 23.91
CA ASN A 6 -18.17 20.40 22.99
C ASN A 6 -16.84 20.25 22.26
N PRO A 7 -16.13 19.10 22.37
CA PRO A 7 -14.94 18.89 21.56
C PRO A 7 -15.41 18.88 20.10
N ILE A 8 -14.97 19.90 19.36
CA ILE A 8 -15.13 19.99 17.92
C ILE A 8 -14.68 18.64 17.37
N GLN A 9 -15.63 17.86 16.87
CA GLN A 9 -15.37 16.58 16.23
C GLN A 9 -14.32 16.85 15.14
N GLU A 10 -13.08 16.43 15.38
CA GLU A 10 -11.99 16.59 14.44
C GLU A 10 -12.40 15.87 13.15
N ALA A 11 -12.78 16.65 12.13
CA ALA A 11 -13.16 16.09 10.84
C ALA A 11 -12.00 15.21 10.36
N PRO A 12 -12.24 13.94 9.98
CA PRO A 12 -11.18 13.00 9.65
C PRO A 12 -10.31 13.61 8.55
N LYS A 13 -9.03 13.82 8.87
CA LYS A 13 -8.06 14.47 7.99
C LYS A 13 -8.05 13.79 6.62
N LEU A 14 -8.55 14.49 5.61
CA LEU A 14 -8.69 13.95 4.27
C LEU A 14 -7.33 13.45 3.75
N PRO A 15 -7.25 12.22 3.21
CA PRO A 15 -5.98 11.68 2.81
C PRO A 15 -5.41 12.45 1.60
N LYS A 16 -4.16 12.93 1.72
CA LYS A 16 -3.49 13.70 0.66
C LYS A 16 -3.47 12.93 -0.67
N LEU A 17 -4.06 13.53 -1.71
CA LEU A 17 -4.07 12.95 -3.06
C LEU A 17 -2.66 12.92 -3.68
N ARG A 18 -2.33 11.80 -4.32
CA ARG A 18 -1.13 11.65 -5.16
C ARG A 18 -1.30 12.39 -6.49
N ARG A 19 -0.20 12.68 -7.18
CA ARG A 19 -0.18 13.39 -8.48
C ARG A 19 -1.19 12.82 -9.49
N MET A 20 -1.28 11.49 -9.59
CA MET A 20 -2.22 10.83 -10.51
C MET A 20 -3.68 10.93 -10.06
N GLU A 21 -3.94 10.85 -8.75
CA GLU A 21 -5.28 11.00 -8.17
C GLU A 21 -5.78 12.44 -8.38
N LYS A 22 -4.92 13.44 -8.15
CA LYS A 22 -5.21 14.85 -8.47
C LYS A 22 -5.53 15.06 -9.94
N LYS A 23 -4.77 14.43 -10.85
CA LYS A 23 -5.04 14.51 -12.29
C LYS A 23 -6.41 13.92 -12.63
N LYS A 24 -6.77 12.77 -12.05
CA LYS A 24 -8.10 12.16 -12.23
C LYS A 24 -9.20 13.09 -11.74
N LEU A 25 -9.06 13.62 -10.53
CA LEU A 25 -10.05 14.54 -9.95
C LEU A 25 -10.27 15.75 -10.84
N ARG A 26 -9.20 16.40 -11.31
CA ARG A 26 -9.31 17.56 -12.22
C ARG A 26 -10.06 17.23 -13.49
N VAL A 27 -9.76 16.09 -14.14
CA VAL A 27 -10.44 15.71 -15.39
C VAL A 27 -11.90 15.36 -15.14
N ILE A 28 -12.21 14.67 -14.04
CA ILE A 28 -13.59 14.31 -13.69
C ILE A 28 -14.41 15.54 -13.29
N ASN A 29 -13.85 16.51 -12.56
CA ASN A 29 -14.54 17.75 -12.22
C ASN A 29 -14.91 18.54 -13.48
N ARG A 30 -14.01 18.62 -14.47
CA ARG A 30 -14.31 19.24 -15.78
C ARG A 30 -15.39 18.50 -16.56
N LEU A 31 -15.44 17.17 -16.45
CA LEU A 31 -16.50 16.34 -17.04
C LEU A 31 -17.84 16.53 -16.33
N ILE A 32 -17.84 16.77 -15.02
CA ILE A 32 -19.04 17.07 -14.23
C ILE A 32 -19.56 18.47 -14.58
N ALA A 33 -18.66 19.44 -14.73
CA ALA A 33 -18.96 20.81 -15.14
C ALA A 33 -19.40 20.95 -16.62
N GLY A 34 -19.37 19.87 -17.41
CA GLY A 34 -19.79 19.88 -18.81
C GLY A 34 -18.76 20.46 -19.80
N GLU A 35 -17.56 20.84 -19.35
CA GLU A 35 -16.51 21.41 -20.23
C GLU A 35 -15.94 20.39 -21.24
N ILE A 36 -16.01 19.09 -20.91
CA ILE A 36 -15.44 18.02 -21.72
C ILE A 36 -16.40 16.82 -21.82
N ASN A 37 -16.35 16.13 -22.96
CA ASN A 37 -17.12 14.90 -23.18
C ASN A 37 -16.41 13.66 -22.61
N GLY A 38 -17.19 12.61 -22.31
CA GLY A 38 -16.69 11.33 -21.77
C GLY A 38 -15.54 10.69 -22.58
N PRO A 39 -15.61 10.62 -23.92
CA PRO A 39 -14.51 10.11 -24.75
C PRO A 39 -13.23 10.97 -24.67
N LYS A 40 -13.39 12.30 -24.56
CA LYS A 40 -12.26 13.23 -24.41
C LYS A 40 -11.58 13.02 -23.05
N ALA A 41 -12.36 12.85 -21.98
CA ALA A 41 -11.86 12.52 -20.65
C ALA A 41 -11.11 11.17 -20.63
N ALA A 42 -11.66 10.16 -21.31
CA ALA A 42 -11.05 8.84 -21.48
C ALA A 42 -9.65 8.92 -22.14
N LYS A 43 -9.53 9.70 -23.22
CA LYS A 43 -8.25 9.96 -23.91
C LYS A 43 -7.23 10.66 -23.02
N LEU A 44 -7.65 11.67 -22.23
CA LEU A 44 -6.76 12.43 -21.32
C LEU A 44 -6.20 11.59 -20.17
N LEU A 45 -6.99 10.63 -19.67
CA LEU A 45 -6.63 9.74 -18.58
C LEU A 45 -6.06 8.39 -19.06
N LYS A 46 -6.10 8.11 -20.37
CA LYS A 46 -5.71 6.82 -20.98
C LYS A 46 -6.44 5.63 -20.35
N VAL A 47 -7.76 5.79 -20.18
CA VAL A 47 -8.67 4.80 -19.57
C VAL A 47 -9.88 4.61 -20.45
N THR A 48 -10.67 3.57 -20.20
CA THR A 48 -11.90 3.33 -20.96
C THR A 48 -13.02 4.29 -20.54
N THR A 49 -13.99 4.51 -21.44
CA THR A 49 -15.20 5.30 -21.15
C THR A 49 -16.00 4.74 -19.97
N ARG A 50 -16.02 3.40 -19.80
CA ARG A 50 -16.61 2.73 -18.63
C ARG A 50 -15.93 3.17 -17.33
N GLN A 51 -14.59 3.21 -17.32
CA GLN A 51 -13.83 3.67 -16.14
C GLN A 51 -14.11 5.13 -15.83
N ILE A 52 -14.28 5.98 -16.84
CA ILE A 52 -14.71 7.38 -16.65
C ILE A 52 -16.10 7.46 -16.02
N ARG A 53 -17.08 6.68 -16.49
CA ARG A 53 -18.43 6.64 -15.92
C ARG A 53 -18.42 6.19 -14.45
N ASN A 54 -17.60 5.18 -14.14
CA ASN A 54 -17.44 4.69 -12.77
C ASN A 54 -16.76 5.73 -11.87
N LEU A 55 -15.69 6.38 -12.35
CA LEU A 55 -15.02 7.46 -11.61
C LEU A 55 -15.95 8.66 -11.40
N LYS A 56 -16.76 9.05 -12.40
CA LYS A 56 -17.76 10.10 -12.25
C LYS A 56 -18.76 9.75 -11.13
N ARG A 57 -19.29 8.52 -11.12
CA ARG A 57 -20.18 8.05 -10.06
C ARG A 57 -19.51 8.07 -8.68
N GLN A 58 -18.26 7.61 -8.59
CA GLN A 58 -17.51 7.61 -7.33
C GLN A 58 -17.26 9.03 -6.81
N VAL A 59 -16.89 9.98 -7.67
CA VAL A 59 -16.67 11.37 -7.27
C VAL A 59 -17.97 12.06 -6.86
N LEU A 60 -19.10 11.73 -7.49
CA LEU A 60 -20.41 12.27 -7.07
C LEU A 60 -20.85 11.73 -5.70
N ASN A 61 -20.51 10.48 -5.36
CA ASN A 61 -20.92 9.86 -4.09
C ASN A 61 -19.94 10.13 -2.95
N GLU A 62 -18.64 10.02 -3.21
CA GLU A 62 -17.54 10.01 -2.22
C GLU A 62 -16.70 11.31 -2.28
N GLY A 63 -17.04 12.27 -3.16
CA GLY A 63 -16.29 13.50 -3.35
C GLY A 63 -14.86 13.26 -3.83
N GLU A 64 -13.89 14.01 -3.29
CA GLU A 64 -12.47 13.85 -3.63
C GLU A 64 -11.92 12.46 -3.25
N GLN A 65 -12.56 11.75 -2.31
CA GLN A 65 -12.11 10.42 -1.90
C GLN A 65 -12.37 9.38 -2.99
N GLY A 66 -13.35 9.62 -3.88
CA GLY A 66 -13.72 8.68 -4.94
C GLY A 66 -12.61 8.41 -5.96
N VAL A 67 -11.59 9.28 -6.06
CA VAL A 67 -10.42 9.04 -6.92
C VAL A 67 -9.28 8.30 -6.23
N ILE A 68 -9.35 8.17 -4.90
CA ILE A 68 -8.33 7.51 -4.09
C ILE A 68 -8.44 6.01 -4.30
N HIS A 69 -7.28 5.34 -4.43
CA HIS A 69 -7.28 3.88 -4.56
C HIS A 69 -7.80 3.22 -3.27
N LYS A 70 -8.86 2.40 -3.36
CA LYS A 70 -9.51 1.80 -2.18
C LYS A 70 -8.58 0.91 -1.34
N ASN A 71 -7.65 0.18 -1.97
CA ASN A 71 -6.63 -0.61 -1.26
C ASN A 71 -5.44 0.22 -0.73
N ARG A 72 -5.48 1.55 -0.80
CA ARG A 72 -4.39 2.40 -0.26
C ARG A 72 -4.35 2.33 1.27
N TYR A 73 -5.51 2.19 1.89
CA TYR A 73 -5.66 2.19 3.35
C TYR A 73 -6.14 0.85 3.91
N ASN A 74 -6.55 -0.07 3.03
CA ASN A 74 -7.01 -1.39 3.44
C ASN A 74 -5.88 -2.42 3.31
N LYS A 75 -5.63 -3.17 4.38
CA LYS A 75 -4.78 -4.36 4.34
C LYS A 75 -5.57 -5.49 3.66
N PRO A 76 -4.95 -6.28 2.76
CA PRO A 76 -5.57 -7.49 2.24
C PRO A 76 -5.93 -8.47 3.37
N ILE A 77 -7.08 -9.13 3.28
CA ILE A 77 -7.54 -10.11 4.30
C ILE A 77 -6.54 -11.25 4.53
N ASN A 78 -5.86 -11.70 3.48
CA ASN A 78 -4.86 -12.78 3.55
C ASN A 78 -3.51 -12.32 4.14
N THR A 79 -3.43 -11.12 4.74
CA THR A 79 -2.21 -10.60 5.33
C THR A 79 -2.05 -11.12 6.74
N TYR A 80 -0.98 -11.87 7.00
CA TYR A 80 -0.59 -12.24 8.37
C TYR A 80 -0.46 -11.02 9.27
N ASP A 81 -0.91 -11.18 10.50
CA ASP A 81 -0.96 -10.12 11.50
C ASP A 81 0.41 -9.47 11.74
N GLU A 82 0.40 -8.17 12.04
CA GLU A 82 1.60 -7.39 12.29
C GLU A 82 2.36 -7.89 13.52
N GLU A 83 1.66 -8.52 14.47
CA GLU A 83 2.24 -9.18 15.64
C GLU A 83 3.18 -10.32 15.23
N ILE A 84 2.67 -11.31 14.49
CA ILE A 84 3.46 -12.43 13.94
C ILE A 84 4.64 -11.92 13.11
N ARG A 85 4.40 -10.88 12.29
CA ARG A 85 5.46 -10.27 11.47
C ARG A 85 6.58 -9.65 12.30
N SER A 86 6.22 -9.03 13.41
CA SER A 86 7.15 -8.35 14.30
C SER A 86 7.91 -9.35 15.16
N GLU A 87 7.23 -10.38 15.65
CA GLU A 87 7.81 -11.48 16.40
C GLU A 87 8.88 -12.22 15.58
N LEU A 88 8.58 -12.64 14.34
CA LEU A 88 9.56 -13.29 13.48
C LEU A 88 10.80 -12.43 13.22
N ALA A 89 10.59 -11.13 13.04
CA ALA A 89 11.69 -10.19 12.84
C ALA A 89 12.51 -9.98 14.10
N HIS A 90 11.87 -10.04 15.28
CA HIS A 90 12.53 -9.97 16.57
C HIS A 90 13.41 -11.21 16.79
N ILE A 91 12.83 -12.42 16.68
CA ILE A 91 13.54 -13.71 16.82
C ILE A 91 14.75 -13.78 15.89
N TYR A 92 14.59 -13.35 14.63
CA TYR A 92 15.72 -13.33 13.70
C TYR A 92 16.85 -12.39 14.16
N ARG A 93 16.52 -11.24 14.74
CA ARG A 93 17.51 -10.25 15.17
C ARG A 93 18.24 -10.67 16.45
N THR A 94 17.54 -11.32 17.37
CA THR A 94 18.06 -11.73 18.67
C THR A 94 18.83 -13.04 18.59
N GLU A 95 18.26 -14.05 17.95
CA GLU A 95 18.74 -15.43 18.08
C GLU A 95 19.38 -15.97 16.78
N TYR A 96 18.82 -15.61 15.62
CA TYR A 96 19.22 -16.22 14.34
C TYR A 96 19.90 -15.24 13.39
N ARG A 97 20.55 -14.21 13.93
CA ARG A 97 21.18 -13.16 13.11
C ARG A 97 22.28 -13.74 12.23
N GLY A 98 22.17 -13.51 10.92
CA GLY A 98 23.17 -14.00 9.95
C GLY A 98 22.93 -15.42 9.45
N THR A 99 21.91 -16.12 9.95
CA THR A 99 21.51 -17.42 9.42
C THR A 99 20.90 -17.30 8.01
N ASN A 100 21.02 -18.37 7.24
CA ASN A 100 20.34 -18.49 5.95
C ASN A 100 18.81 -18.42 6.17
N PHE A 101 18.10 -17.61 5.39
CA PHE A 101 16.65 -17.49 5.49
C PHE A 101 15.91 -18.81 5.18
N THR A 102 16.49 -19.68 4.35
CA THR A 102 15.93 -21.03 4.13
C THR A 102 15.99 -21.85 5.42
N GLU A 103 17.11 -21.78 6.13
CA GLU A 103 17.31 -22.53 7.36
C GLU A 103 16.46 -21.95 8.49
N PHE A 104 16.46 -20.63 8.65
CA PHE A 104 15.57 -19.95 9.58
C PHE A 104 14.09 -20.32 9.33
N ALA A 105 13.64 -20.36 8.07
CA ALA A 105 12.27 -20.76 7.76
C ALA A 105 11.98 -22.23 8.14
N ARG A 106 12.97 -23.13 7.98
CA ARG A 106 12.86 -24.54 8.39
C ARG A 106 12.70 -24.64 9.90
N ILE A 107 13.54 -23.94 10.66
CA ILE A 107 13.51 -23.89 12.13
C ILE A 107 12.18 -23.32 12.62
N MET A 108 11.74 -22.17 12.09
CA MET A 108 10.48 -21.55 12.50
C MET A 108 9.27 -22.46 12.25
N LYS A 109 9.28 -23.22 11.17
CA LYS A 109 8.20 -24.16 10.85
C LYS A 109 8.23 -25.42 11.73
N ASN A 110 9.41 -26.03 11.87
CA ASN A 110 9.54 -27.35 12.49
C ASN A 110 9.67 -27.29 14.02
N GLU A 111 10.41 -26.32 14.54
CA GLU A 111 10.74 -26.24 15.97
C GLU A 111 9.80 -25.28 16.71
N ARG A 112 9.35 -24.21 16.04
CA ARG A 112 8.48 -23.19 16.66
C ARG A 112 7.03 -23.20 16.18
N GLY A 113 6.66 -24.13 15.28
CA GLY A 113 5.28 -24.34 14.86
C GLY A 113 4.65 -23.22 14.03
N PHE A 114 5.44 -22.28 13.47
CA PHE A 114 4.87 -21.24 12.60
C PHE A 114 4.37 -21.87 11.29
N ASN A 115 3.06 -21.81 11.03
CA ASN A 115 2.45 -22.27 9.78
C ASN A 115 2.64 -21.27 8.62
N LEU A 116 3.89 -20.90 8.37
CA LEU A 116 4.27 -19.95 7.33
C LEU A 116 5.18 -20.61 6.32
N SER A 117 4.93 -20.34 5.04
CA SER A 117 5.84 -20.77 3.99
C SER A 117 7.16 -19.99 4.06
N ARG A 118 8.23 -20.59 3.53
CA ARG A 118 9.55 -19.95 3.41
C ARG A 118 9.46 -18.58 2.71
N SER A 119 8.67 -18.48 1.64
CA SER A 119 8.52 -17.23 0.88
C SER A 119 7.83 -16.14 1.70
N THR A 120 6.85 -16.51 2.53
CA THR A 120 6.20 -15.58 3.46
C THR A 120 7.20 -15.05 4.49
N ILE A 121 7.94 -15.93 5.16
CA ILE A 121 8.96 -15.54 6.16
C ILE A 121 10.00 -14.63 5.50
N TYR A 122 10.49 -14.99 4.32
CA TYR A 122 11.42 -14.15 3.54
C TYR A 122 10.87 -12.74 3.29
N ASN A 123 9.61 -12.65 2.85
CA ASN A 123 8.96 -11.37 2.56
C ASN A 123 8.77 -10.52 3.82
N ILE A 124 8.39 -11.14 4.94
CA ILE A 124 8.26 -10.49 6.25
C ILE A 124 9.60 -9.88 6.67
N LEU A 125 10.67 -10.68 6.68
CA LEU A 125 12.02 -10.22 7.03
C LEU A 125 12.46 -9.07 6.13
N ARG A 126 12.24 -9.19 4.81
CA ARG A 126 12.58 -8.16 3.83
C ARG A 126 11.81 -6.85 4.07
N GLN A 127 10.52 -6.91 4.38
CA GLN A 127 9.70 -5.74 4.71
C GLN A 127 10.17 -5.06 6.00
N LYS A 128 10.62 -5.83 6.99
CA LYS A 128 11.24 -5.36 8.24
C LYS A 128 12.73 -4.94 8.08
N ARG A 129 13.17 -4.73 6.83
CA ARG A 129 14.52 -4.29 6.44
C ARG A 129 15.66 -5.26 6.81
N ILE A 130 15.35 -6.53 7.07
CA ILE A 130 16.35 -7.57 7.31
C ILE A 130 16.75 -8.15 5.95
N ARG A 131 18.05 -8.08 5.62
CA ARG A 131 18.57 -8.58 4.34
C ARG A 131 19.12 -9.99 4.51
N SER A 132 18.84 -10.85 3.52
CA SER A 132 19.41 -12.19 3.48
C SER A 132 20.95 -12.11 3.41
N PRO A 133 21.67 -12.88 4.24
CA PRO A 133 23.13 -13.00 4.16
C PRO A 133 23.60 -13.50 2.79
N GLN A 134 22.82 -14.37 2.15
CA GLN A 134 23.11 -14.95 0.83
C GLN A 134 22.61 -14.07 -0.33
N ARG A 135 22.30 -12.79 -0.08
CA ARG A 135 21.85 -11.88 -1.13
C ARG A 135 22.98 -11.65 -2.14
N LYS A 136 22.73 -12.03 -3.39
CA LYS A 136 23.60 -11.67 -4.52
C LYS A 136 23.75 -10.15 -4.61
N LYS A 137 25.00 -9.68 -4.59
CA LYS A 137 25.32 -8.27 -4.86
C LYS A 137 25.07 -8.00 -6.34
N VAL A 138 24.17 -7.07 -6.66
CA VAL A 138 24.01 -6.61 -8.04
C VAL A 138 25.28 -5.84 -8.40
N LYS A 139 26.02 -6.32 -9.42
CA LYS A 139 27.19 -5.59 -9.94
C LYS A 139 26.67 -4.27 -10.53
N ARG A 140 27.21 -3.14 -10.08
CA ARG A 140 26.92 -1.84 -10.69
C ARG A 140 27.43 -1.90 -12.14
N LYS A 141 26.59 -1.52 -13.11
CA LYS A 141 27.06 -1.33 -14.49
C LYS A 141 28.13 -0.23 -14.45
N LYS A 142 29.33 -0.52 -14.93
CA LYS A 142 30.35 0.51 -15.14
C LYS A 142 29.83 1.40 -16.27
N THR A 143 29.52 2.66 -15.98
CA THR A 143 29.36 3.67 -17.03
C THR A 143 30.75 3.84 -17.63
N GLN A 144 30.94 3.46 -18.89
CA GLN A 144 32.11 3.88 -19.63
C GLN A 144 31.94 5.39 -19.84
N VAL A 145 32.86 6.17 -19.29
CA VAL A 145 32.99 7.61 -19.54
C VAL A 145 33.87 7.78 -20.76
#